data_AF-A0A955A371-F1
#
_entry.id   AF-A0A955A371-F1
#
_cell.length_a   1.000
_cell.length_b   1.000
_cell.length_c   1.000
_cell.angle_alpha   90.00
_cell.angle_beta   90.00
_cell.angle_gamma   90.00
#
_symmetry.space_group_name_H-M   'P 1'
#
loop_
_entity.id
_entity.type
_entity.pdbx_description
1 polymer ?
#
loop_
_entity_poly.entity_id
_entity_poly.type
_entity_poly.pdbx_seq_one_letter_code
_entity_poly.pdbx_strand_id
1 'polypeptide(L)'
;MRWFVDLLVVIAVVTAACGFIWLKGQNRIKETDVNALIENRERLQVEIKARAAAKDAVELNSRGWPRSVSVQWFLTNCPSNPLLRGDRPWIEIASELEAYLEHPLHRAATRAEHATFWYNPYNGVVRARVPMQTTDDQTLRLYNLVNESNLPTLHTIESMPKNDIALRDYMRVESQIRLAREAELRTKAAQAVEFVEEKHEAPDWAELTEDELDWLRTNSMPL
;
A
#
# COMPACT_ATOMS: atom_id res chain seq x y z
N MET A 1 -36.69 -40.48 -22.94
CA MET A 1 -35.33 -39.98 -23.20
C MET A 1 -35.29 -38.52 -23.63
N ARG A 2 -36.16 -38.03 -24.53
CA ARG A 2 -36.18 -36.61 -24.97
C ARG A 2 -36.29 -35.60 -23.80
N TRP A 3 -37.16 -35.86 -22.83
CA TRP A 3 -37.34 -34.98 -21.66
C TRP A 3 -36.08 -34.81 -20.79
N PHE A 4 -35.21 -35.83 -20.72
CA PHE A 4 -33.93 -35.72 -20.00
C PHE A 4 -32.95 -34.82 -20.74
N VAL A 5 -32.91 -34.92 -22.07
CA VAL A 5 -32.07 -34.06 -22.92
C VAL A 5 -32.53 -32.61 -22.81
N ASP A 6 -33.84 -32.37 -22.87
CA ASP A 6 -34.41 -31.03 -22.73
C ASP A 6 -34.09 -30.42 -21.36
N LEU A 7 -34.18 -31.22 -20.29
CA LEU A 7 -33.80 -30.79 -18.94
C LEU A 7 -32.31 -30.41 -18.85
N LEU A 8 -31.42 -31.21 -19.45
CA LEU A 8 -29.98 -30.92 -19.46
C LEU A 8 -29.66 -29.63 -20.23
N VAL A 9 -30.34 -29.39 -21.36
CA VAL A 9 -30.17 -28.15 -22.14
C VAL A 9 -30.60 -26.94 -21.33
N VAL A 10 -31.75 -27.01 -20.64
CA VAL A 10 -32.23 -25.90 -19.79
C VAL A 10 -31.23 -25.62 -18.66
N ILE A 11 -30.72 -26.65 -17.98
CA ILE A 11 -29.72 -26.49 -16.92
C ILE A 11 -28.44 -25.85 -17.46
N ALA A 12 -27.96 -26.28 -18.63
CA ALA A 12 -26.77 -25.70 -19.26
C ALA A 12 -26.96 -24.21 -19.58
N VAL A 13 -28.12 -23.83 -20.12
CA VAL A 13 -28.45 -22.43 -20.45
C VAL A 13 -28.55 -21.58 -19.18
N VAL A 14 -29.22 -22.06 -18.14
CA VAL A 14 -29.34 -21.33 -16.87
C VAL A 14 -27.97 -21.14 -16.22
N THR A 15 -27.12 -22.18 -16.23
CA THR A 15 -25.77 -22.10 -15.67
C THR A 15 -24.91 -21.08 -16.42
N ALA A 16 -24.97 -21.06 -17.76
CA ALA A 16 -24.27 -20.09 -18.58
C ALA A 16 -24.76 -18.66 -18.33
N ALA A 17 -26.08 -18.46 -18.22
CA ALA A 17 -26.67 -17.15 -17.93
C ALA A 17 -26.26 -16.63 -16.53
N CYS A 18 -26.30 -17.49 -15.50
CA CYS A 18 -25.85 -17.15 -14.16
C CYS A 18 -24.36 -16.79 -14.14
N GLY A 19 -23.51 -17.58 -14.82
CA GLY A 19 -22.08 -17.29 -14.93
C GLY A 19 -21.80 -15.94 -15.61
N PHE A 20 -22.52 -15.64 -16.70
CA PHE A 20 -22.39 -14.36 -17.41
C PHE A 20 -22.82 -13.16 -16.56
N ILE A 21 -23.94 -13.26 -15.85
CA ILE A 21 -24.43 -12.20 -14.94
C ILE A 21 -23.43 -11.95 -13.81
N TRP A 22 -22.87 -13.02 -13.23
CA TRP A 22 -21.89 -12.92 -12.15
C TRP A 22 -20.60 -12.22 -12.59
N LEU A 23 -20.06 -12.57 -13.77
CA LEU A 23 -18.88 -11.91 -14.34
C LEU A 23 -19.12 -10.41 -14.61
N LYS A 24 -20.30 -10.05 -15.11
CA LYS A 24 -20.65 -8.65 -15.36
C LYS A 24 -20.85 -7.86 -14.05
N GLY A 25 -21.38 -8.51 -13.01
CA GLY A 25 -21.53 -7.92 -11.68
C GLY A 25 -20.20 -7.57 -11.03
N GLN A 26 -19.19 -8.42 -11.20
CA GLN A 26 -17.86 -8.20 -10.62
C GLN A 26 -17.17 -6.93 -11.17
N ASN A 27 -17.41 -6.59 -12.44
CA ASN A 27 -16.86 -5.37 -13.06
C ASN A 27 -17.53 -4.09 -12.52
N ARG A 28 -18.83 -4.13 -12.22
CA ARG A 28 -19.55 -2.97 -11.66
C ARG A 28 -19.10 -2.61 -10.25
N ILE A 29 -18.80 -3.63 -9.44
CA ILE A 29 -18.29 -3.41 -8.08
C ILE A 29 -16.93 -2.70 -8.17
N LYS A 30 -16.05 -3.15 -9.07
CA LYS A 30 -14.76 -2.50 -9.32
C LYS A 30 -14.92 -1.04 -9.77
N GLU A 31 -15.84 -0.74 -10.69
CA GLU A 31 -16.09 0.64 -11.14
C GLU A 31 -16.58 1.54 -10.00
N THR A 32 -17.48 1.02 -9.16
CA THR A 32 -18.01 1.78 -8.01
C THR A 32 -16.90 2.09 -7.01
N ASP A 33 -16.06 1.11 -6.69
CA ASP A 33 -14.95 1.28 -5.76
C ASP A 33 -13.87 2.23 -6.34
N VAL A 34 -13.60 2.15 -7.64
CA VAL A 34 -12.67 3.07 -8.32
C VAL A 34 -13.17 4.51 -8.26
N ASN A 35 -14.46 4.75 -8.56
CA ASN A 35 -15.04 6.09 -8.48
C ASN A 35 -15.02 6.63 -7.05
N ALA A 36 -15.37 5.80 -6.07
CA ALA A 36 -15.32 6.17 -4.66
C ALA A 36 -13.88 6.50 -4.20
N LEU A 37 -12.87 5.78 -4.71
CA LEU A 37 -11.47 6.10 -4.45
C LEU A 37 -11.06 7.45 -5.03
N ILE A 38 -11.46 7.74 -6.27
CA ILE A 38 -11.19 9.03 -6.93
C ILE A 38 -11.80 10.17 -6.11
N GLU A 39 -13.07 10.04 -5.73
CA GLU A 39 -13.78 11.03 -4.89
C GLU A 39 -13.08 11.24 -3.54
N ASN A 40 -12.71 10.15 -2.85
CA ASN A 40 -12.03 10.23 -1.56
C ASN A 40 -10.65 10.91 -1.67
N ARG A 41 -9.88 10.61 -2.73
CA ARG A 41 -8.60 11.28 -3.04
C ARG A 41 -8.81 12.78 -3.28
N GLU A 42 -9.83 13.16 -4.04
CA GLU A 42 -10.15 14.57 -4.30
C GLU A 42 -10.56 15.30 -3.04
N ARG A 43 -11.44 14.70 -2.22
CA ARG A 43 -11.85 15.29 -0.94
C ARG A 43 -10.66 15.55 -0.03
N LEU A 44 -9.74 14.59 0.05
CA LEU A 44 -8.47 14.73 0.78
C LEU A 44 -7.64 15.91 0.25
N GLN A 45 -7.49 16.01 -1.06
CA GLN A 45 -6.75 17.09 -1.72
C GLN A 45 -7.38 18.49 -1.50
N VAL A 46 -8.72 18.58 -1.56
CA VAL A 46 -9.47 19.82 -1.33
C VAL A 46 -9.34 20.28 0.12
N GLU A 47 -9.48 19.36 1.08
CA GLU A 47 -9.35 19.70 2.50
C GLU A 47 -7.93 20.19 2.82
N ILE A 48 -6.89 19.52 2.30
CA ILE A 48 -5.49 19.96 2.47
C ILE A 48 -5.29 21.38 1.93
N LYS A 49 -5.85 21.69 0.74
CA LYS A 49 -5.80 23.04 0.17
C LYS A 49 -6.55 24.07 1.02
N ALA A 50 -7.70 23.70 1.57
CA ALA A 50 -8.46 24.57 2.47
C ALA A 50 -7.68 24.88 3.75
N ARG A 51 -7.03 23.87 4.34
CA ARG A 51 -6.17 24.04 5.54
C ARG A 51 -4.93 24.87 5.25
N ALA A 52 -4.30 24.67 4.10
CA ALA A 52 -3.19 25.50 3.62
C ALA A 52 -3.59 26.98 3.54
N ALA A 53 -4.81 27.27 3.08
CA ALA A 53 -5.32 28.64 2.95
C ALA A 53 -5.70 29.29 4.29
N ALA A 54 -6.18 28.51 5.26
CA ALA A 54 -6.68 29.02 6.54
C ALA A 54 -5.57 29.54 7.49
N LYS A 55 -4.31 29.13 7.31
CA LYS A 55 -3.07 29.58 8.00
C LYS A 55 -2.99 29.48 9.53
N ASP A 56 -4.09 29.56 10.27
CA ASP A 56 -4.06 29.72 11.73
C ASP A 56 -4.15 28.40 12.52
N ALA A 57 -4.48 27.29 11.86
CA ALA A 57 -4.81 26.03 12.54
C ALA A 57 -3.83 24.87 12.30
N VAL A 58 -2.84 25.03 11.41
CA VAL A 58 -1.94 23.94 11.00
C VAL A 58 -0.53 24.46 10.76
N GLU A 59 0.48 23.70 11.19
CA GLU A 59 1.87 24.02 10.86
C GLU A 59 2.11 23.86 9.35
N LEU A 60 2.35 24.99 8.68
CA LEU A 60 2.69 25.04 7.27
C LEU A 60 4.21 25.00 7.10
N ASN A 61 4.67 24.41 6.00
CA ASN A 61 6.05 24.53 5.56
C ASN A 61 6.31 25.90 4.88
N SER A 62 7.56 26.14 4.49
CA SER A 62 7.96 27.37 3.79
C SER A 62 7.26 27.60 2.45
N ARG A 63 6.59 26.58 1.90
CA ARG A 63 5.83 26.62 0.65
C ARG A 63 4.32 26.78 0.87
N GLY A 64 3.89 26.95 2.13
CA GLY A 64 2.48 27.17 2.47
C GLY A 64 1.63 25.89 2.53
N TRP A 65 2.25 24.72 2.56
CA TRP A 65 1.53 23.43 2.65
C TRP A 65 1.60 22.85 4.06
N PRO A 66 0.54 22.19 4.55
CA PRO A 66 0.56 21.45 5.80
C PRO A 66 1.69 20.43 5.86
N ARG A 67 2.43 20.37 6.98
CA ARG A 67 3.46 19.35 7.17
C ARG A 67 2.91 17.96 7.47
N SER A 68 1.69 17.89 8.00
CA SER A 68 1.01 16.66 8.35
C SER A 68 -0.46 16.75 7.96
N VAL A 69 -1.14 15.60 7.91
CA VAL A 69 -2.58 15.51 7.66
C VAL A 69 -3.22 14.81 8.85
N SER A 70 -4.23 15.44 9.44
CA SER A 70 -4.91 14.91 10.62
C SER A 70 -6.27 14.34 10.23
N VAL A 71 -6.59 13.16 10.78
CA VAL A 71 -7.89 12.48 10.57
C VAL A 71 -9.05 13.36 11.04
N GLN A 72 -8.83 14.16 12.08
CA GLN A 72 -9.85 15.03 12.68
C GLN A 72 -10.35 16.12 11.72
N TRP A 73 -9.62 16.44 10.65
CA TRP A 73 -10.08 17.38 9.62
C TRP A 73 -11.32 16.88 8.89
N PHE A 74 -11.52 15.56 8.85
CA PHE A 74 -12.58 14.90 8.10
C PHE A 74 -13.78 14.49 8.95
N LEU A 75 -13.77 14.86 10.25
CA LEU A 75 -14.84 14.60 11.20
C LEU A 75 -15.30 13.12 11.17
N THR A 76 -16.55 12.87 10.77
CA THR A 76 -17.18 11.55 10.80
C THR A 76 -16.90 10.68 9.57
N ASN A 77 -16.34 11.25 8.50
CA ASN A 77 -16.09 10.51 7.26
C ASN A 77 -14.65 10.73 6.83
N CYS A 78 -13.74 9.91 7.32
CA CYS A 78 -12.34 9.92 6.87
C CYS A 78 -12.27 9.31 5.45
N PRO A 79 -11.64 9.99 4.46
CA PRO A 79 -11.44 9.43 3.12
C PRO A 79 -10.79 8.06 3.21
N SER A 80 -11.32 7.06 2.51
CA SER A 80 -10.79 5.69 2.56
C SER A 80 -10.51 5.16 1.16
N ASN A 81 -9.69 4.12 1.09
CA ASN A 81 -9.40 3.45 -0.17
C ASN A 81 -10.15 2.11 -0.24
N PRO A 82 -11.32 2.03 -0.91
CA PRO A 82 -12.11 0.80 -0.95
C PRO A 82 -11.41 -0.34 -1.71
N LEU A 83 -10.42 -0.03 -2.55
CA LEU A 83 -9.63 -1.02 -3.28
C LEU A 83 -8.54 -1.67 -2.42
N LEU A 84 -8.15 -1.06 -1.29
CA LEU A 84 -7.16 -1.57 -0.36
C LEU A 84 -7.82 -1.94 0.96
N ARG A 85 -8.02 -3.24 1.18
CA ARG A 85 -8.57 -3.77 2.43
C ARG A 85 -7.46 -4.09 3.44
N GLY A 86 -7.86 -4.18 4.70
CA GLY A 86 -7.00 -4.56 5.83
C GLY A 86 -6.61 -3.37 6.71
N ASP A 87 -5.92 -3.68 7.80
CA ASP A 87 -5.31 -2.66 8.68
C ASP A 87 -4.04 -2.15 8.01
N ARG A 88 -4.13 -0.97 7.41
CA ARG A 88 -3.05 -0.32 6.66
C ARG A 88 -2.96 1.12 7.14
N PRO A 89 -1.76 1.73 7.18
CA PRO A 89 -1.65 3.14 7.46
C PRO A 89 -2.54 3.95 6.52
N TRP A 90 -3.25 4.93 7.05
CA TRP A 90 -4.19 5.70 6.25
C TRP A 90 -3.45 6.54 5.20
N ILE A 91 -2.48 7.33 5.64
CA ILE A 91 -1.72 8.24 4.79
C ILE A 91 -0.23 8.19 5.14
N GLU A 92 0.61 8.21 4.12
CA GLU A 92 2.05 8.39 4.23
C GLU A 92 2.41 9.81 3.83
N ILE A 93 3.25 10.46 4.62
CA ILE A 93 3.75 11.80 4.34
C ILE A 93 5.12 11.65 3.68
N ALA A 94 5.28 12.25 2.50
CA ALA A 94 6.51 12.18 1.74
C ALA A 94 7.68 12.76 2.55
N SER A 95 8.79 12.05 2.55
CA SER A 95 10.02 12.50 3.21
C SER A 95 10.71 13.63 2.43
N GLU A 96 11.73 14.25 3.03
CA GLU A 96 12.57 15.26 2.36
C GLU A 96 13.20 14.72 1.06
N LEU A 97 13.54 13.44 1.05
CA LEU A 97 14.13 12.75 -0.10
C LEU A 97 13.15 12.65 -1.28
N GLU A 98 11.85 12.67 -1.00
CA GLU A 98 10.77 12.57 -1.96
C GLU A 98 10.18 13.95 -2.31
N ALA A 99 10.79 15.05 -1.83
CA ALA A 99 10.27 16.40 -1.98
C ALA A 99 10.00 16.82 -3.44
N TYR A 100 10.73 16.22 -4.39
CA TYR A 100 10.61 16.52 -5.82
C TYR A 100 9.68 15.57 -6.57
N LEU A 101 9.18 14.51 -5.92
CA LEU A 101 8.34 13.52 -6.57
C LEU A 101 6.88 13.99 -6.64
N GLU A 102 6.22 13.74 -7.76
CA GLU A 102 4.78 13.90 -7.98
C GLU A 102 4.02 12.59 -7.71
N HIS A 103 4.75 11.47 -7.60
CA HIS A 103 4.23 10.16 -7.32
C HIS A 103 5.07 9.42 -6.27
N PRO A 104 4.46 8.60 -5.39
CA PRO A 104 5.20 7.76 -4.47
C PRO A 104 6.12 6.77 -5.20
N LEU A 105 7.23 6.41 -4.56
CA LEU A 105 8.14 5.36 -5.06
C LEU A 105 7.41 4.03 -5.26
N HIS A 106 6.53 3.68 -4.31
CA HIS A 106 5.65 2.51 -4.39
C HIS A 106 4.23 2.94 -4.76
N ARG A 107 3.86 2.75 -6.04
CA ARG A 107 2.54 3.12 -6.59
C ARG A 107 1.45 2.09 -6.29
N ALA A 108 1.85 0.84 -6.17
CA ALA A 108 0.99 -0.25 -5.74
C ALA A 108 1.26 -0.59 -4.27
N ALA A 109 0.20 -0.89 -3.52
CA ALA A 109 0.32 -1.38 -2.15
C ALA A 109 0.54 -2.90 -2.17
N THR A 110 1.80 -3.31 -2.20
CA THR A 110 2.19 -4.74 -2.21
C THR A 110 2.30 -5.35 -0.81
N ARG A 111 2.51 -4.53 0.22
CA ARG A 111 2.63 -4.96 1.62
C ARG A 111 1.70 -4.19 2.53
N ALA A 112 1.40 -4.70 3.73
CA ALA A 112 0.46 -4.10 4.67
C ALA A 112 0.92 -2.73 5.19
N GLU A 113 2.23 -2.49 5.22
CA GLU A 113 2.82 -1.25 5.71
C GLU A 113 2.67 -0.11 4.70
N HIS A 114 2.36 -0.41 3.43
CA HIS A 114 2.10 0.64 2.45
C HIS A 114 0.79 1.33 2.77
N ALA A 115 0.88 2.63 3.07
CA ALA A 115 -0.28 3.47 3.34
C ALA A 115 -1.23 3.56 2.14
N THR A 116 -2.51 3.80 2.40
CA THR A 116 -3.55 3.85 1.36
C THR A 116 -3.44 5.10 0.47
N PHE A 117 -3.08 6.22 1.06
CA PHE A 117 -2.79 7.48 0.40
C PHE A 117 -1.34 7.91 0.65
N TRP A 118 -0.82 8.73 -0.23
CA TRP A 118 0.48 9.38 -0.10
C TRP A 118 0.29 10.88 -0.32
N TYR A 119 0.85 11.69 0.56
CA TYR A 119 0.80 13.14 0.47
C TYR A 119 2.20 13.72 0.50
N ASN A 120 2.50 14.57 -0.47
CA ASN A 120 3.74 15.30 -0.53
C ASN A 120 3.57 16.75 -0.07
N PRO A 121 4.05 17.13 1.12
CA PRO A 121 3.94 18.50 1.61
C PRO A 121 4.79 19.49 0.79
N TYR A 122 5.81 19.05 0.06
CA TYR A 122 6.70 19.95 -0.68
C TYR A 122 6.08 20.51 -1.97
N ASN A 123 5.10 19.82 -2.55
CA ASN A 123 4.38 20.29 -3.75
C ASN A 123 2.85 20.24 -3.59
N GLY A 124 2.34 19.77 -2.45
CA GLY A 124 0.91 19.72 -2.15
C GLY A 124 0.16 18.59 -2.85
N VAL A 125 0.86 17.64 -3.46
CA VAL A 125 0.26 16.55 -4.26
C VAL A 125 -0.23 15.42 -3.35
N VAL A 126 -1.45 14.94 -3.61
CA VAL A 126 -2.02 13.74 -3.00
C VAL A 126 -2.17 12.66 -4.07
N ARG A 127 -1.73 11.45 -3.76
CA ARG A 127 -1.90 10.26 -4.59
C ARG A 127 -2.53 9.12 -3.80
N ALA A 128 -3.34 8.30 -4.47
CA ALA A 128 -3.85 7.05 -3.92
C ALA A 128 -3.03 5.88 -4.46
N ARG A 129 -2.63 4.95 -3.58
CA ARG A 129 -2.04 3.68 -4.00
C ARG A 129 -3.14 2.73 -4.47
N VAL A 130 -2.79 1.81 -5.35
CA VAL A 130 -3.73 0.81 -5.89
C VAL A 130 -3.29 -0.61 -5.54
N PRO A 131 -4.21 -1.59 -5.46
CA PRO A 131 -3.82 -2.99 -5.30
C PRO A 131 -3.09 -3.50 -6.56
N MET A 132 -2.11 -4.37 -6.35
CA MET A 132 -1.45 -5.09 -7.45
C MET A 132 -2.49 -5.92 -8.22
N GLN A 133 -2.53 -5.76 -9.54
CA GLN A 133 -3.35 -6.55 -10.46
C GLN A 133 -2.56 -7.75 -11.00
N THR A 134 -3.18 -8.54 -11.87
CA THR A 134 -2.53 -9.71 -12.48
C THR A 134 -1.31 -9.34 -13.32
N THR A 135 -1.29 -8.13 -13.90
CA THR A 135 -0.14 -7.61 -14.65
C THR A 135 0.21 -6.19 -14.25
N ASP A 136 1.47 -5.81 -14.45
CA ASP A 136 1.95 -4.44 -14.20
C ASP A 136 1.20 -3.42 -15.07
N ASP A 137 0.89 -3.76 -16.32
CA ASP A 137 0.12 -2.90 -17.22
C ASP A 137 -1.30 -2.62 -16.68
N GLN A 138 -1.97 -3.64 -16.12
CA GLN A 138 -3.29 -3.46 -15.51
C GLN A 138 -3.20 -2.59 -14.27
N THR A 139 -2.19 -2.81 -13.43
CA THR A 139 -1.92 -2.01 -12.24
C THR A 139 -1.60 -0.56 -12.60
N LEU A 140 -0.78 -0.34 -13.63
CA LEU A 140 -0.43 0.99 -14.15
C LEU A 140 -1.66 1.73 -14.68
N ARG A 141 -2.50 1.06 -15.48
CA ARG A 141 -3.75 1.65 -15.99
C ARG A 141 -4.67 2.06 -14.85
N LEU A 142 -4.85 1.19 -13.86
CA LEU A 142 -5.66 1.49 -12.67
C LEU A 142 -5.08 2.67 -11.89
N TYR A 143 -3.77 2.69 -11.68
CA TYR A 143 -3.08 3.78 -10.99
C TYR A 143 -3.25 5.12 -11.72
N ASN A 144 -3.01 5.14 -13.03
CA ASN A 144 -3.16 6.32 -13.89
C ASN A 144 -4.59 6.83 -13.91
N LEU A 145 -5.57 5.92 -13.97
CA LEU A 145 -6.99 6.26 -13.88
C LEU A 145 -7.33 6.92 -12.55
N VAL A 146 -6.95 6.28 -11.43
CA VAL A 146 -7.28 6.76 -10.07
C VAL A 146 -6.58 8.07 -9.75
N ASN A 147 -5.38 8.32 -10.28
CA ASN A 147 -4.57 9.50 -9.96
C ASN A 147 -4.58 10.57 -11.05
N GLU A 148 -5.37 10.41 -12.12
CA GLU A 148 -5.38 11.30 -13.29
C GLU A 148 -3.96 11.59 -13.81
N SER A 149 -3.15 10.54 -13.90
CA SER A 149 -1.76 10.62 -14.36
C SER A 149 -1.55 9.87 -15.66
N ASN A 150 -0.40 10.09 -16.29
CA ASN A 150 -0.02 9.39 -17.51
C ASN A 150 1.41 8.86 -17.41
N LEU A 151 1.63 7.99 -16.42
CA LEU A 151 2.92 7.34 -16.24
C LEU A 151 3.15 6.27 -17.31
N PRO A 152 4.37 6.17 -17.86
CA PRO A 152 4.70 5.14 -18.84
C PRO A 152 4.96 3.78 -18.20
N THR A 153 5.37 3.72 -16.93
CA THR A 153 5.60 2.48 -16.18
C THR A 153 5.42 2.68 -14.67
N LEU A 154 5.14 1.61 -13.93
CA LEU A 154 5.06 1.62 -12.46
C LEU A 154 6.40 1.95 -11.80
N HIS A 155 7.51 1.72 -12.52
CA HIS A 155 8.87 1.89 -12.01
C HIS A 155 9.50 3.22 -12.44
N THR A 156 8.71 4.15 -12.98
CA THR A 156 9.24 5.47 -13.31
C THR A 156 9.72 6.14 -12.04
N ILE A 157 11.03 6.32 -11.90
CA ILE A 157 11.56 7.26 -10.92
C ILE A 157 11.56 8.58 -11.66
N GLU A 158 10.67 9.49 -11.28
CA GLU A 158 10.72 10.85 -11.79
C GLU A 158 12.13 11.36 -11.55
N SER A 159 12.77 11.86 -12.61
CA SER A 159 14.14 12.31 -12.51
C SER A 159 14.18 13.38 -11.43
N MET A 160 14.86 13.09 -10.31
CA MET A 160 15.27 14.13 -9.39
C MET A 160 15.91 15.24 -10.23
N PRO A 161 15.68 16.53 -9.92
CA PRO A 161 16.43 17.59 -10.59
C PRO A 161 17.91 17.20 -10.60
N LYS A 162 18.56 17.28 -11.77
CA LYS A 162 19.94 16.82 -12.06
C LYS A 162 21.03 17.47 -11.19
N ASN A 163 20.68 18.09 -10.07
CA ASN A 163 21.63 18.50 -9.08
C ASN A 163 22.14 17.23 -8.38
N ASP A 164 23.26 16.72 -8.91
CA ASP A 164 23.96 15.47 -8.62
C ASP A 164 24.17 15.15 -7.12
N ILE A 165 24.07 16.16 -6.26
CA ILE A 165 24.28 16.05 -4.81
C ILE A 165 23.13 15.31 -4.13
N ALA A 166 21.88 15.69 -4.41
CA ALA A 166 20.71 15.11 -3.73
C ALA A 166 20.52 13.62 -4.06
N LEU A 167 20.80 13.23 -5.31
CA LEU A 167 20.72 11.83 -5.74
C LEU A 167 21.82 10.96 -5.12
N ARG A 168 23.05 11.49 -5.03
CA ARG A 168 24.17 10.78 -4.36
C ARG A 168 23.88 10.58 -2.88
N ASP A 169 23.34 11.60 -2.22
CA ASP A 169 22.98 11.53 -0.81
C ASP A 169 21.82 10.54 -0.58
N TYR A 170 20.80 10.55 -1.45
CA TYR A 170 19.72 9.56 -1.44
C TYR A 170 20.25 8.12 -1.55
N MET A 171 21.02 7.84 -2.61
CA MET A 171 21.56 6.51 -2.87
C MET A 171 22.48 6.04 -1.74
N ARG A 172 23.22 6.97 -1.12
CA ARG A 172 24.05 6.69 0.05
C ARG A 172 23.20 6.28 1.25
N VAL A 173 22.16 7.06 1.58
CA VAL A 173 21.27 6.76 2.72
C VAL A 173 20.54 5.43 2.51
N GLU A 174 19.98 5.18 1.33
CA GLU A 174 19.32 3.91 1.04
C GLU A 174 20.27 2.71 1.16
N SER A 175 21.50 2.84 0.65
CA SER A 175 22.50 1.77 0.78
C SER A 175 22.85 1.51 2.25
N GLN A 176 22.95 2.56 3.08
CA GLN A 176 23.23 2.44 4.50
C GLN A 176 22.07 1.79 5.26
N ILE A 177 20.82 2.18 4.97
CA ILE A 177 19.63 1.57 5.57
C ILE A 177 19.56 0.08 5.22
N ARG A 178 19.80 -0.27 3.94
CA ARG A 178 19.82 -1.67 3.50
C ARG A 178 20.89 -2.48 4.24
N LEU A 179 22.11 -1.94 4.33
CA LEU A 179 23.22 -2.61 5.02
C LEU A 179 22.96 -2.74 6.53
N ALA A 180 22.39 -1.73 7.18
CA ALA A 180 22.04 -1.78 8.60
C ALA A 180 20.98 -2.85 8.86
N ARG A 181 19.96 -2.95 8.00
CA ARG A 181 18.90 -3.95 8.11
C ARG A 181 19.43 -5.36 7.88
N GLU A 182 20.34 -5.55 6.92
CA GLU A 182 21.03 -6.83 6.69
C GLU A 182 21.90 -7.22 7.89
N ALA A 183 22.59 -6.27 8.51
CA ALA A 183 23.40 -6.51 9.72
C ALA A 183 22.52 -6.89 10.92
N GLU A 184 21.38 -6.23 11.09
CA GLU A 184 20.41 -6.56 12.14
C GLU A 184 19.85 -7.97 11.93
N LEU A 185 19.45 -8.32 10.70
CA LEU A 185 18.96 -9.65 10.35
C LEU A 185 20.02 -10.73 10.58
N ARG A 186 21.29 -10.46 10.24
CA ARG A 186 22.40 -11.39 10.51
C ARG A 186 22.62 -11.59 12.00
N THR A 187 22.53 -10.53 12.80
CA THR A 187 22.69 -10.61 14.25
C THR A 187 21.56 -11.42 14.88
N LYS A 188 20.31 -11.17 14.46
CA LYS A 188 19.14 -11.96 14.88
C LYS A 188 19.26 -13.43 14.47
N ALA A 189 19.73 -13.70 13.26
CA ALA A 189 19.97 -15.07 12.79
C ALA A 189 21.06 -15.78 13.60
N ALA A 190 22.17 -15.11 13.94
CA ALA A 190 23.23 -15.66 14.76
C ALA A 190 22.75 -15.99 16.18
N GLN A 191 21.99 -15.09 16.81
CA GLN A 191 21.37 -15.35 18.13
C GLN A 191 20.40 -16.52 18.10
N ALA A 192 19.61 -16.67 17.03
CA ALA A 192 18.72 -17.80 16.87
C ALA A 192 19.48 -19.14 16.73
N VAL A 193 20.64 -19.15 16.06
CA VAL A 193 21.49 -20.35 15.97
C VAL A 193 22.13 -20.68 17.31
N GLU A 194 22.67 -19.69 18.03
CA GLU A 194 23.26 -19.90 19.36
C GLU A 194 22.22 -20.44 20.36
N PHE A 195 21.00 -19.92 20.34
CA PHE A 195 19.89 -20.43 21.15
C PHE A 195 19.54 -21.90 20.84
N VAL A 196 19.63 -22.31 19.57
CA VAL A 196 19.39 -23.70 19.14
C VAL A 196 20.56 -24.61 19.52
N GLU A 197 21.81 -24.15 19.42
CA GLU A 197 23.00 -24.92 19.82
C GLU A 197 23.12 -25.06 21.36
N GLU A 198 22.74 -24.04 22.14
CA GLU A 198 22.73 -24.12 23.60
C GLU A 198 21.68 -25.15 24.09
N LYS A 199 20.53 -25.23 23.42
CA LYS A 199 19.50 -26.25 23.67
C LYS A 199 19.76 -27.57 22.93
N HIS A 200 21.01 -28.05 22.90
CA HIS A 200 21.42 -29.30 22.23
C HIS A 200 20.79 -30.60 22.80
N GLU A 201 19.88 -30.50 23.76
CA GLU A 201 18.94 -31.56 24.13
C GLU A 201 17.60 -31.25 23.47
N ALA A 202 17.08 -32.20 22.67
CA ALA A 202 15.77 -32.05 22.05
C ALA A 202 14.78 -31.53 23.10
N PRO A 203 14.14 -30.36 22.89
CA PRO A 203 13.28 -29.79 23.91
C PRO A 203 12.23 -30.82 24.25
N ASP A 204 12.16 -31.19 25.53
CA ASP A 204 11.00 -31.91 26.03
C ASP A 204 9.82 -30.95 25.84
N TRP A 205 9.06 -31.17 24.77
CA TRP A 205 7.95 -30.31 24.40
C TRP A 205 6.89 -30.20 25.51
N ALA A 206 6.99 -31.02 26.55
CA ALA A 206 6.20 -30.96 27.76
C ALA A 206 6.65 -29.90 28.79
N GLU A 207 7.86 -29.33 28.69
CA GLU A 207 8.42 -28.40 29.69
C GLU A 207 8.57 -26.95 29.20
N LEU A 208 8.20 -26.63 27.96
CA LEU A 208 8.26 -25.26 27.47
C LEU A 208 7.24 -24.37 28.19
N THR A 209 7.72 -23.24 28.70
CA THR A 209 6.85 -22.21 29.28
C THR A 209 6.04 -21.49 28.18
N GLU A 210 4.88 -20.93 28.53
CA GLU A 210 4.05 -20.16 27.57
C GLU A 210 4.83 -19.00 26.92
N ASP A 211 5.73 -18.35 27.67
CA ASP A 211 6.57 -17.25 27.15
C ASP A 211 7.57 -17.74 26.08
N GLU A 212 8.11 -18.96 26.23
CA GLU A 212 9.00 -19.56 25.22
C GLU A 212 8.22 -20.01 23.96
N LEU A 213 7.00 -20.50 24.14
CA LEU A 213 6.11 -20.84 23.03
C LEU A 213 5.67 -19.60 22.24
N ASP A 214 5.39 -18.49 22.93
CA ASP A 214 5.03 -17.22 22.29
C ASP A 214 6.22 -16.60 21.52
N TRP A 215 7.44 -16.70 22.09
CA TRP A 215 8.65 -16.28 21.41
C TRP A 215 8.89 -17.09 20.12
N LEU A 216 8.69 -18.42 20.17
CA LEU A 216 8.82 -19.28 18.99
C LEU A 216 7.77 -18.92 17.93
N ARG A 217 6.50 -18.71 18.29
CA ARG A 217 5.44 -18.31 17.34
C ARG A 217 5.73 -16.96 16.67
N THR A 218 6.35 -16.04 17.41
CA THR A 218 6.63 -14.68 16.93
C THR A 218 7.88 -14.65 16.03
N ASN A 219 8.84 -15.56 16.23
CA ASN A 219 10.14 -15.53 15.54
C ASN A 219 10.40 -16.70 14.58
N SER A 220 9.58 -17.75 14.57
CA SER A 220 9.67 -18.79 13.55
C SER A 220 9.27 -18.18 12.20
N MET A 221 10.24 -18.05 11.31
CA MET A 221 9.99 -17.63 9.92
C MET A 221 8.93 -18.54 9.29
N PRO A 222 8.00 -18.01 8.47
CA PRO A 222 7.20 -18.87 7.62
C PRO A 222 8.14 -19.66 6.71
N LEU A 223 8.17 -20.98 6.89
CA LEU A 223 8.82 -21.92 5.99
C LEU A 223 8.19 -21.87 4.60
#